data_AF-A0A418QQ15-F1
#
_entry.id   AF-A0A418QQ15-F1
#
_cell.length_a   1.000
_cell.length_b   1.000
_cell.length_c   1.000
_cell.angle_alpha   90.00
_cell.angle_beta   90.00
_cell.angle_gamma   90.00
#
_symmetry.space_group_name_H-M   'P 1'
#
loop_
_entity.id
_entity.type
_entity.pdbx_description
1 polymer ?
#
loop_
_entity_poly.entity_id
_entity_poly.type
_entity_poly.pdbx_seq_one_letter_code
_entity_poly.pdbx_strand_id
1 'polypeptide(L)'
;MGGLRVCERGDTTYLLDRSGRVRSLTYARLVPDNTLRVRQSYDRAGRLTGLSVSWSGFAGRLLDVRGSFDARGRLVKESGFRARGVTTPLRSYLRAVPKGVTC
;
A
#
# COMPACT_ATOMS: atom_id res chain seq x y z
N MET A 1 15.45 20.71 7.19
CA MET A 1 14.31 20.05 6.49
C MET A 1 14.68 18.63 6.04
N GLY A 2 13.98 17.63 6.59
CA GLY A 2 14.23 16.19 6.45
C GLY A 2 13.85 15.61 5.08
N GLY A 3 14.72 15.70 4.07
CA GLY A 3 14.43 15.27 2.69
C GLY A 3 13.89 13.84 2.59
N LEU A 4 12.62 13.73 2.21
CA LEU A 4 12.05 12.50 1.66
C LEU A 4 12.38 12.46 0.17
N ARG A 5 12.77 11.30 -0.33
CA ARG A 5 13.07 11.09 -1.75
C ARG A 5 12.01 10.19 -2.37
N VAL A 6 11.49 10.58 -3.52
CA VAL A 6 10.59 9.75 -4.32
C VAL A 6 11.44 8.92 -5.29
N CYS A 7 11.17 7.62 -5.37
CA CYS A 7 11.79 6.70 -6.32
C CYS A 7 10.73 5.91 -7.06
N GLU A 8 10.88 5.76 -8.37
CA GLU A 8 9.95 4.98 -9.20
C GLU A 8 10.68 3.76 -9.76
N ARG A 9 10.04 2.59 -9.66
CA ARG A 9 10.55 1.34 -10.24
C ARG A 9 9.37 0.54 -10.78
N GLY A 10 9.26 0.49 -12.10
CA GLY A 10 8.12 -0.10 -12.79
C GLY A 10 6.83 0.67 -12.46
N ASP A 11 5.81 -0.06 -12.02
CA ASP A 11 4.49 0.46 -11.60
C ASP A 11 4.46 0.92 -10.13
N THR A 12 5.62 0.98 -9.45
CA THR A 12 5.71 1.24 -8.01
C THR A 12 6.47 2.52 -7.71
N THR A 13 5.84 3.40 -6.95
CA THR A 13 6.46 4.60 -6.36
C THR A 13 6.81 4.33 -4.90
N TYR A 14 8.04 4.60 -4.52
CA TYR A 14 8.57 4.50 -3.17
C TYR A 14 8.85 5.89 -2.63
N LEU A 15 8.53 6.11 -1.37
CA LEU A 15 8.94 7.28 -0.60
C LEU A 15 10.02 6.82 0.38
N LEU A 16 11.25 7.28 0.19
CA LEU A 16 12.40 6.93 1.01
C LEU A 16 12.73 8.05 1.99
N ASP A 17 13.24 7.70 3.16
CA ASP A 17 13.93 8.66 4.02
C ASP A 17 15.38 8.89 3.59
N ARG A 18 16.07 9.79 4.30
CA ARG A 18 17.48 10.13 4.07
C ARG A 18 18.44 8.95 4.15
N SER A 19 18.08 7.89 4.87
CA SER A 19 18.88 6.66 4.98
C SER A 19 18.55 5.63 3.91
N GLY A 20 17.67 5.96 2.97
CA GLY A 20 17.21 5.06 1.91
C GLY A 20 16.15 4.06 2.38
N ARG A 21 15.59 4.19 3.59
CA ARG A 21 14.54 3.29 4.08
C ARG A 21 13.18 3.71 3.54
N VAL A 22 12.39 2.72 3.09
CA VAL A 22 11.03 2.93 2.60
C VAL A 22 10.11 3.37 3.74
N ARG A 23 9.39 4.47 3.50
CA ARG A 23 8.34 5.06 4.35
C ARG A 23 6.96 4.84 3.79
N SER A 24 6.85 4.82 2.46
CA SER A 24 5.63 4.50 1.75
C SER A 24 5.97 3.75 0.47
N LEU A 25 5.13 2.79 0.10
CA LEU A 25 5.14 2.14 -1.21
C LEU A 25 3.74 2.27 -1.79
N THR A 26 3.64 2.81 -2.99
CA THR A 26 2.38 2.95 -3.72
C THR A 26 2.51 2.25 -5.06
N TYR A 27 1.52 1.47 -5.43
CA TYR A 27 1.40 0.96 -6.79
C TYR A 27 -0.05 1.05 -7.26
N ALA A 28 -0.22 1.13 -8.58
CA ALA A 28 -1.53 1.10 -9.20
C ALA A 28 -1.53 0.11 -10.35
N ARG A 29 -2.64 -0.61 -10.50
CA ARG A 29 -2.91 -1.47 -11.65
C ARG A 29 -4.13 -0.93 -12.37
N LEU A 30 -3.92 -0.57 -13.63
CA LEU A 30 -5.00 -0.28 -14.56
C LEU A 30 -5.38 -1.59 -15.23
N VAL A 31 -6.66 -1.92 -15.15
CA VAL A 31 -7.34 -2.97 -15.90
C VAL A 31 -8.39 -2.21 -16.73
N PRO A 32 -8.71 -2.62 -17.98
CA PRO A 32 -9.53 -1.81 -18.89
C PRO A 32 -10.73 -1.09 -18.25
N ASP A 33 -11.44 -1.77 -17.33
CA ASP A 33 -12.58 -1.21 -16.59
C ASP A 33 -12.40 -1.18 -15.06
N ASN A 34 -11.19 -1.42 -14.55
CA ASN A 34 -10.94 -1.44 -13.11
C ASN A 34 -9.67 -0.68 -12.74
N THR A 35 -9.70 0.06 -11.63
CA THR A 35 -8.50 0.68 -11.08
C THR A 35 -8.26 0.14 -9.68
N LEU A 36 -7.08 -0.45 -9.48
CA LEU A 36 -6.60 -0.82 -8.16
C LEU A 36 -5.46 0.11 -7.78
N ARG A 37 -5.59 0.81 -6.67
CA ARG A 37 -4.51 1.59 -6.05
C ARG A 37 -4.26 1.08 -4.65
N VAL A 38 -2.99 0.80 -4.35
CA VAL A 38 -2.56 0.30 -3.06
C VAL A 38 -1.46 1.19 -2.51
N ARG A 39 -1.56 1.54 -1.24
CA ARG A 39 -0.52 2.26 -0.50
C ARG A 39 -0.18 1.54 0.79
N GLN A 40 1.08 1.19 0.96
CA GLN A 40 1.67 0.61 2.16
C GLN A 40 2.49 1.68 2.89
N SER A 41 2.37 1.77 4.22
CA SER A 41 3.10 2.72 5.05
C SER A 41 3.96 2.00 6.08
N TYR A 42 5.15 2.54 6.35
CA TYR A 42 6.16 1.88 7.18
C TYR A 42 6.72 2.81 8.27
N ASP A 43 6.99 2.24 9.44
CA ASP A 43 7.65 2.94 10.55
C ASP A 43 9.16 3.15 10.31
N ARG A 44 9.88 3.69 11.30
CA ARG A 44 11.34 3.92 11.23
C ARG A 44 12.20 2.67 11.24
N ALA A 45 11.66 1.54 11.71
CA ALA A 45 12.30 0.24 11.64
C ALA A 45 11.95 -0.51 10.33
N GLY A 46 11.13 0.07 9.45
CA GLY A 46 10.69 -0.57 8.20
C GLY A 46 9.53 -1.56 8.40
N ARG A 47 8.82 -1.50 9.53
CA ARG A 47 7.67 -2.36 9.81
C ARG A 47 6.42 -1.77 9.19
N LEU A 48 5.58 -2.63 8.60
CA LEU A 48 4.29 -2.23 8.04
C LEU A 48 3.39 -1.71 9.17
N THR A 49 2.88 -0.49 9.02
CA THR A 49 1.97 0.16 9.98
C THR A 49 0.58 0.38 9.41
N GLY A 50 0.50 0.55 8.09
CA GLY A 50 -0.76 0.86 7.42
C GLY A 50 -0.82 0.35 6.00
N LEU A 51 -2.03 0.01 5.58
CA LEU A 51 -2.38 -0.34 4.21
C LEU A 51 -3.65 0.41 3.82
N SER A 52 -3.67 1.01 2.64
CA SER A 52 -4.87 1.55 2.02
C SER A 52 -5.07 0.90 0.66
N VAL A 53 -6.26 0.38 0.42
CA VAL A 53 -6.62 -0.25 -0.86
C VAL A 53 -7.88 0.41 -1.38
N SER A 54 -7.76 1.01 -2.56
CA SER A 54 -8.88 1.52 -3.33
C SER A 54 -9.00 0.69 -4.60
N TRP A 55 -10.15 0.06 -4.80
CA TRP A 55 -10.47 -0.71 -5.98
C TRP A 55 -11.83 -0.28 -6.52
N SER A 56 -11.82 0.27 -7.73
CA SER A 56 -13.03 0.49 -8.52
C SER A 56 -13.09 -0.52 -9.66
N GLY A 57 -14.29 -0.98 -9.98
CA GLY A 57 -14.56 -1.70 -11.21
C GLY A 57 -15.66 -1.06 -12.03
N PHE A 58 -16.06 -1.76 -13.10
CA PHE A 58 -17.06 -1.29 -14.06
C PHE A 58 -18.37 -0.86 -13.37
N ALA A 59 -18.87 -1.69 -12.45
CA ALA A 59 -20.11 -1.45 -11.70
C ALA A 59 -19.94 -0.53 -10.47
N GLY A 60 -18.77 0.12 -10.31
CA GLY A 60 -18.50 1.07 -9.24
C GLY A 60 -17.44 0.59 -8.23
N ARG A 61 -17.49 1.16 -7.02
CA ARG A 61 -16.48 0.89 -5.97
C ARG A 61 -16.63 -0.54 -5.46
N LEU A 62 -15.53 -1.30 -5.50
CA LEU A 62 -15.46 -2.66 -4.95
C LEU A 62 -14.82 -2.67 -3.56
N LEU A 63 -13.80 -1.82 -3.37
CA LEU A 63 -13.05 -1.74 -2.13
C LEU A 63 -12.55 -0.31 -1.90
N ASP A 64 -12.68 0.19 -0.67
CA ASP A 64 -12.04 1.41 -0.21
C ASP A 64 -11.81 1.26 1.29
N VAL A 65 -10.70 0.60 1.61
CA VAL A 65 -10.41 0.10 2.96
C VAL A 65 -9.06 0.57 3.44
N ARG A 66 -8.96 0.72 4.75
CA ARG A 66 -7.74 1.04 5.47
C ARG A 66 -7.51 0.01 6.56
N GLY A 67 -6.33 -0.59 6.54
CA GLY A 67 -5.84 -1.51 7.56
C GLY A 67 -4.74 -0.88 8.40
N SER A 68 -4.74 -1.14 9.71
CA SER A 68 -3.67 -0.80 10.64
C SER A 68 -3.05 -2.07 11.21
N PHE A 69 -1.72 -2.06 11.37
CA PHE A 69 -0.95 -3.23 11.79
C PHE A 69 -0.19 -2.96 13.08
N ASP A 70 -0.08 -3.97 13.94
CA ASP A 70 0.75 -3.92 15.13
C ASP A 70 2.25 -4.15 14.82
N ALA A 71 3.10 -4.05 15.83
CA ALA A 71 4.54 -4.26 15.70
C ALA A 71 4.94 -5.69 15.30
N ARG A 72 4.04 -6.68 15.47
CA ARG A 72 4.22 -8.07 15.00
C ARG A 72 3.73 -8.23 13.55
N GLY A 73 3.30 -7.14 12.93
CA GLY A 73 2.75 -7.11 11.58
C GLY A 73 1.37 -7.75 11.50
N ARG A 74 0.61 -7.90 12.60
CA ARG A 74 -0.77 -8.42 12.64
C ARG A 74 -1.77 -7.29 12.34
N LEU A 75 -2.84 -7.58 11.62
CA LEU A 75 -3.88 -6.60 11.32
C LEU A 75 -4.70 -6.41 12.60
N VAL A 76 -4.76 -5.17 13.12
CA VAL A 76 -5.49 -4.84 14.36
C VAL A 76 -6.78 -4.07 14.11
N LYS A 77 -6.88 -3.42 12.95
CA LYS A 77 -8.07 -2.67 12.55
C LYS A 77 -8.21 -2.67 11.04
N GLU A 78 -9.41 -2.95 10.57
CA GLU A 78 -9.84 -2.68 9.19
C GLU A 78 -11.03 -1.72 9.27
N SER A 79 -11.09 -0.76 8.36
CA SER A 79 -12.18 0.22 8.27
C SER A 79 -12.39 0.63 6.83
N GLY A 80 -13.60 1.08 6.51
CA GLY A 80 -13.97 1.54 5.17
C GLY A 80 -15.01 0.65 4.52
N PHE A 81 -15.05 0.67 3.20
CA PHE A 81 -16.08 0.04 2.38
C PHE A 81 -15.57 -1.22 1.68
N ARG A 82 -16.40 -2.26 1.72
CA ARG A 82 -16.19 -3.52 1.00
C ARG A 82 -17.50 -3.94 0.38
N ALA A 83 -17.53 -4.03 -0.95
CA ALA A 83 -18.72 -4.51 -1.65
C ALA A 83 -19.03 -5.95 -1.23
N ARG A 84 -20.33 -6.30 -1.23
CA ARG A 84 -20.79 -7.65 -0.91
C ARG A 84 -20.13 -8.66 -1.85
N GLY A 85 -19.57 -9.73 -1.30
CA GLY A 85 -18.86 -10.77 -2.07
C GLY A 85 -17.35 -10.55 -2.26
N VAL A 86 -16.82 -9.36 -1.96
CA VAL A 86 -15.37 -9.10 -2.00
C VAL A 86 -14.72 -9.59 -0.72
N THR A 87 -14.24 -10.83 -0.69
CA THR A 87 -13.67 -11.47 0.52
C THR A 87 -12.14 -11.43 0.58
N THR A 88 -11.48 -10.89 -0.45
CA THR A 88 -10.03 -10.82 -0.55
C THR A 88 -9.42 -10.12 0.68
N PRO A 89 -8.52 -10.79 1.43
CA PRO A 89 -7.95 -10.24 2.64
C PRO A 89 -6.97 -9.11 2.32
N LEU A 90 -6.91 -8.07 3.16
CA LEU A 90 -6.01 -6.92 2.97
C LEU A 90 -4.56 -7.29 2.66
N ARG A 91 -4.04 -8.37 3.29
CA ARG A 91 -2.65 -8.80 3.11
C ARG A 91 -2.31 -9.24 1.68
N SER A 92 -3.28 -9.70 0.89
CA SER A 92 -3.00 -10.15 -0.48
C SER A 92 -2.66 -8.99 -1.42
N TYR A 93 -2.94 -7.75 -0.99
CA TYR A 93 -2.55 -6.53 -1.70
C TYR A 93 -1.15 -6.03 -1.30
N LEU A 94 -0.45 -6.72 -0.39
CA LEU A 94 0.90 -6.31 -0.02
C LEU A 94 1.87 -6.63 -1.16
N ARG A 95 2.78 -5.67 -1.40
CA ARG A 95 3.94 -5.87 -2.27
C ARG A 95 5.20 -5.79 -1.42
N ALA A 96 6.08 -6.77 -1.56
CA ALA A 96 7.33 -6.79 -0.83
C ALA A 96 8.17 -5.54 -1.14
N VAL A 97 8.79 -4.98 -0.11
CA VAL A 97 9.79 -3.92 -0.28
C VAL A 97 11.10 -4.56 -0.76
N PRO A 98 11.63 -4.18 -1.94
CA PRO A 98 12.93 -4.68 -2.38
C PRO A 98 14.02 -4.26 -1.40
N LYS A 99 15.03 -5.12 -1.19
CA LYS A 99 16.25 -4.71 -0.49
C LYS A 99 17.00 -3.70 -1.36
N GLY A 100 17.45 -2.58 -0.76
CA GLY A 100 18.27 -1.58 -1.45
C GLY A 100 17.55 -0.88 -2.59
N VAL A 101 16.38 -0.26 -2.34
CA VAL A 101 15.72 0.60 -3.32
C VAL A 101 16.63 1.80 -3.62
N THR A 102 17.31 1.77 -4.76
CA THR A 102 18.14 2.86 -5.26
C THR A 102 17.35 3.71 -6.26
N CYS A 103 17.15 4.98 -5.90
CA CYS A 103 17.44 6.04 -6.85
C CYS A 103 18.94 6.35 -6.71
#